data_AF-A0A812KS90-F1
#
_entry.id   AF-A0A812KS90-F1
#
_cell.length_a   1.000
_cell.length_b   1.000
_cell.length_c   1.000
_cell.angle_alpha   90.00
_cell.angle_beta   90.00
_cell.angle_gamma   90.00
#
_symmetry.space_group_name_H-M   'P 1'
#
loop_
_entity.id
_entity.type
_entity.pdbx_description
1 polymer ?
#
loop_
_entity_poly.entity_id
_entity_poly.type
_entity_poly.pdbx_seq_one_letter_code
_entity_poly.pdbx_strand_id
1 'polypeptide(L)'
;MQVAYRCGRYSEASEMYRKLRTVNDAEINQVILVHGIKIFGKLHDADRVEAIWPEVLSKGWMDTFPATARIDAASEMDDIRAAASVLDYLQDASLPSDEPDVSVSHFSSAINACKNSDENLSCMAANVLLNRTIEEGLQPNFVTFTSFAAAHSSGSSETKRVLSILAEQKVIPNSLFVESFLGAIFQGRLRDVWSVSDVAERIQGTSPDRVQFALDFLDDVEAQGVDFSRLTLLTHKCLRRRA
;
A
#
# COMPACT_ATOMS: atom_id res chain seq x y z
N MET A 1 -9.91 -1.42 24.64
CA MET A 1 -9.88 -1.74 23.19
C MET A 1 -8.86 -0.90 22.43
N GLN A 2 -9.02 0.42 22.31
CA GLN A 2 -8.09 1.28 21.54
C GLN A 2 -6.63 1.22 22.02
N VAL A 3 -6.39 1.18 23.33
CA VAL A 3 -5.04 1.03 23.89
C VAL A 3 -4.41 -0.30 23.47
N ALA A 4 -5.14 -1.41 23.59
CA ALA A 4 -4.65 -2.74 23.18
C ALA A 4 -4.33 -2.77 21.67
N TYR A 5 -5.18 -2.17 20.84
CA TYR A 5 -4.93 -2.03 19.40
C TYR A 5 -3.63 -1.25 19.11
N ARG A 6 -3.44 -0.09 19.74
CA ARG A 6 -2.22 0.72 19.57
C ARG A 6 -0.95 0.03 20.07
N CYS A 7 -1.07 -0.90 21.01
CA CYS A 7 0.03 -1.73 21.50
C CYS A 7 0.27 -3.00 20.66
N GLY A 8 -0.42 -3.18 19.52
CA GLY A 8 -0.30 -4.38 18.69
C GLY A 8 -0.91 -5.65 19.30
N ARG A 9 -1.64 -5.53 20.42
CA ARG A 9 -2.29 -6.65 21.11
C ARG A 9 -3.68 -6.90 20.49
N TYR A 10 -3.69 -7.26 19.20
CA TYR A 10 -4.93 -7.36 18.40
C TYR A 10 -5.86 -8.47 18.89
N SER A 11 -5.32 -9.62 19.31
CA SER A 11 -6.12 -10.71 19.88
C SER A 11 -6.89 -10.25 21.11
N GLU A 12 -6.24 -9.54 22.03
CA GLU A 12 -6.90 -8.99 23.22
C GLU A 12 -7.88 -7.88 22.88
N ALA A 13 -7.53 -7.01 21.92
CA ALA A 13 -8.46 -6.00 21.43
C ALA A 13 -9.73 -6.64 20.86
N SER A 14 -9.61 -7.79 20.17
CA SER A 14 -10.73 -8.55 19.63
C SER A 14 -11.59 -9.19 20.73
N GLU A 15 -10.99 -9.67 21.83
CA GLU A 15 -11.72 -10.16 22.99
C GLU A 15 -12.52 -9.03 23.66
N MET A 16 -11.90 -7.85 23.82
CA MET A 16 -12.60 -6.68 24.35
C MET A 16 -13.78 -6.27 23.45
N TYR A 17 -13.60 -6.28 22.13
CA TYR A 17 -14.67 -6.02 21.17
C TYR A 17 -15.81 -7.03 21.33
N ARG A 18 -15.51 -8.34 21.34
CA ARG A 18 -16.51 -9.40 21.52
C ARG A 18 -17.25 -9.27 22.84
N LYS A 19 -16.55 -9.00 23.95
CA LYS A 19 -17.18 -8.77 25.27
C LYS A 19 -18.14 -7.59 25.22
N LEU A 20 -17.72 -6.48 24.61
CA LEU A 20 -18.57 -5.30 24.49
C LEU A 20 -19.84 -5.58 23.66
N ARG A 21 -19.75 -6.44 22.64
CA ARG A 21 -20.91 -6.91 21.85
C ARG A 21 -21.90 -7.80 22.63
N THR A 22 -21.52 -8.30 23.80
CA THR A 22 -22.38 -9.15 24.66
C THR A 22 -23.00 -8.40 25.84
N VAL A 23 -22.63 -7.14 26.06
CA VAL A 23 -23.21 -6.32 27.14
C VAL A 23 -24.52 -5.72 26.66
N ASN A 24 -25.65 -6.14 27.25
CA ASN A 24 -27.00 -5.75 26.82
C ASN A 24 -27.25 -4.23 26.81
N ASP A 25 -26.60 -3.48 27.71
CA ASP A 25 -26.78 -2.03 27.84
C ASP A 25 -25.68 -1.21 27.15
N ALA A 26 -24.74 -1.86 26.45
CA ALA A 26 -23.69 -1.15 25.75
C ALA A 26 -24.21 -0.57 24.43
N GLU A 27 -24.21 0.76 24.32
CA GLU A 27 -24.50 1.43 23.06
C GLU A 27 -23.39 1.14 22.05
N ILE A 28 -23.72 0.38 21.00
CA ILE A 28 -22.83 0.18 19.86
C ILE A 28 -22.93 1.40 18.95
N ASN A 29 -21.91 2.24 19.00
CA ASN A 29 -21.76 3.42 18.15
C ASN A 29 -20.77 3.18 16.98
N GLN A 30 -20.68 4.15 16.07
CA GLN A 30 -19.84 4.09 14.87
C GLN A 30 -18.37 3.80 15.23
N VAL A 31 -17.84 4.45 16.27
CA VAL A 31 -16.45 4.30 16.71
C VAL A 31 -16.14 2.86 17.08
N ILE A 32 -17.06 2.17 17.76
CA ILE A 32 -16.87 0.78 18.17
C ILE A 32 -16.79 -0.12 16.94
N LEU A 33 -17.73 0.01 15.99
CA LEU A 33 -17.73 -0.79 14.76
C LEU A 33 -16.47 -0.57 13.92
N VAL A 34 -16.04 0.69 13.78
CA VAL A 34 -14.79 1.03 13.07
C VAL A 34 -13.58 0.38 13.73
N HIS A 35 -13.48 0.38 15.06
CA HIS A 35 -12.40 -0.34 15.74
C HIS A 35 -12.50 -1.84 15.53
N GLY A 36 -13.70 -2.41 15.50
CA GLY A 36 -13.93 -3.80 15.14
C GLY A 36 -13.33 -4.14 13.78
N ILE A 37 -13.69 -3.38 12.73
CA ILE A 37 -13.14 -3.54 11.38
C ILE A 37 -11.61 -3.48 11.39
N LYS A 38 -11.01 -2.46 12.05
CA LYS A 38 -9.56 -2.31 12.12
C LYS A 38 -8.87 -3.46 12.85
N ILE A 39 -9.46 -3.95 13.95
CA ILE A 39 -8.92 -5.08 14.73
C ILE A 39 -8.96 -6.36 13.91
N PHE A 40 -10.10 -6.66 13.28
CA PHE A 40 -10.27 -7.90 12.52
C PHE A 40 -9.51 -7.88 11.19
N GLY A 41 -9.33 -6.71 10.58
CA GLY A 41 -8.39 -6.54 9.46
C GLY A 41 -6.96 -6.93 9.86
N LYS A 42 -6.46 -6.43 11.00
CA LYS A 42 -5.13 -6.81 11.54
C LYS A 42 -5.01 -8.28 11.95
N LEU A 43 -6.13 -8.96 12.17
CA LEU A 43 -6.17 -10.40 12.47
C LEU A 43 -6.43 -11.26 11.24
N HIS A 44 -6.60 -10.66 10.06
CA HIS A 44 -7.00 -11.33 8.82
C HIS A 44 -8.31 -12.15 8.98
N ASP A 45 -9.25 -11.67 9.79
CA ASP A 45 -10.54 -12.31 10.06
C ASP A 45 -11.62 -11.68 9.17
N ALA A 46 -11.63 -12.09 7.89
CA ALA A 46 -12.53 -11.55 6.87
C ALA A 46 -14.02 -11.73 7.24
N ASP A 47 -14.39 -12.88 7.80
CA ASP A 47 -15.75 -13.17 8.23
C ASP A 47 -16.28 -12.14 9.23
N ARG A 48 -15.42 -11.69 10.16
CA ARG A 48 -15.79 -10.66 11.13
C ARG A 48 -15.86 -9.27 10.52
N VAL A 49 -14.98 -8.93 9.59
CA VAL A 49 -15.07 -7.67 8.85
C VAL A 49 -16.38 -7.61 8.07
N GLU A 50 -16.73 -8.69 7.37
CA GLU A 50 -17.98 -8.84 6.60
C GLU A 50 -19.23 -8.88 7.50
N ALA A 51 -19.12 -9.36 8.74
CA ALA A 51 -20.23 -9.29 9.69
C ALA A 51 -20.48 -7.87 10.22
N ILE A 52 -19.44 -7.04 10.32
CA ILE A 52 -19.54 -5.67 10.87
C ILE A 52 -19.93 -4.67 9.78
N TRP A 53 -19.44 -4.85 8.56
CA TRP A 53 -19.58 -3.88 7.49
C TRP A 53 -21.04 -3.54 7.13
N PRO A 54 -21.96 -4.51 6.96
CA PRO A 54 -23.38 -4.23 6.72
C PRO A 54 -24.06 -3.47 7.87
N GLU A 55 -23.57 -3.63 9.11
CA GLU A 55 -24.10 -2.88 10.25
C GLU A 55 -23.75 -1.39 10.15
N VAL A 56 -22.53 -1.06 9.69
CA VAL A 56 -22.12 0.33 9.42
C VAL A 56 -23.00 0.93 8.31
N LEU A 57 -23.21 0.18 7.22
CA LEU A 57 -24.02 0.62 6.08
C LEU A 57 -25.49 0.85 6.45
N SER A 58 -26.11 -0.11 7.15
CA SER A 58 -27.54 -0.05 7.52
C SER A 58 -27.86 1.10 8.49
N LYS A 59 -26.88 1.55 9.27
CA LYS A 59 -27.01 2.69 10.18
C LYS A 59 -26.78 4.04 9.50
N GLY A 60 -26.43 4.06 8.21
CA GLY A 60 -26.14 5.28 7.46
C GLY A 60 -24.88 6.00 7.95
N TRP A 61 -23.97 5.29 8.61
CA TRP A 61 -22.74 5.85 9.17
C TRP A 61 -21.59 5.86 8.18
N MET A 62 -21.88 5.78 6.89
CA MET A 62 -20.86 5.71 5.87
C MET A 62 -20.34 7.12 5.57
N ASP A 63 -19.12 7.37 6.03
CA ASP A 63 -18.34 8.56 5.78
C ASP A 63 -16.86 8.17 5.59
N THR A 64 -15.97 9.15 5.46
CA THR A 64 -14.53 8.96 5.29
C THR A 64 -13.90 8.03 6.33
N PHE A 65 -14.39 8.03 7.58
CA PHE A 65 -13.77 7.31 8.69
C PHE A 65 -14.00 5.78 8.64
N PRO A 66 -15.24 5.25 8.54
CA PRO A 66 -15.44 3.83 8.30
C PRO A 66 -14.93 3.35 6.93
N ALA A 67 -14.98 4.20 5.90
CA ALA A 67 -14.41 3.87 4.60
C ALA A 67 -12.91 3.59 4.70
N THR A 68 -12.15 4.50 5.34
CA THR A 68 -10.72 4.32 5.60
C THR A 68 -10.45 3.00 6.31
N ALA A 69 -11.20 2.72 7.38
CA ALA A 69 -11.02 1.48 8.13
C ALA A 69 -11.33 0.22 7.30
N ARG A 70 -12.33 0.26 6.44
CA ARG A 70 -12.69 -0.88 5.58
C ARG A 70 -11.69 -1.12 4.46
N ILE A 71 -11.16 -0.06 3.85
CA ILE A 71 -10.09 -0.16 2.83
C ILE A 71 -8.79 -0.64 3.48
N ASP A 72 -8.43 -0.11 4.65
CA ASP A 72 -7.26 -0.58 5.40
C ASP A 72 -7.40 -2.06 5.74
N ALA A 73 -8.56 -2.50 6.24
CA ALA A 73 -8.81 -3.92 6.50
C ALA A 73 -8.72 -4.77 5.22
N ALA A 74 -9.28 -4.30 4.11
CA ALA A 74 -9.14 -4.97 2.82
C ALA A 74 -7.67 -5.10 2.39
N SER A 75 -6.89 -4.05 2.62
CA SER A 75 -5.45 -4.04 2.33
C SER A 75 -4.66 -5.01 3.20
N GLU A 76 -4.98 -5.15 4.49
CA GLU A 76 -4.33 -6.15 5.35
C GLU A 76 -4.70 -7.57 4.89
N MET A 77 -5.89 -7.76 4.33
CA MET A 77 -6.40 -9.07 3.89
C MET A 77 -6.16 -9.39 2.41
N ASP A 78 -5.42 -8.55 1.69
CA ASP A 78 -5.16 -8.70 0.25
C ASP A 78 -6.43 -8.78 -0.63
N ASP A 79 -7.52 -8.18 -0.13
CA ASP A 79 -8.83 -8.23 -0.76
C ASP A 79 -9.03 -7.03 -1.69
N ILE A 80 -8.58 -7.20 -2.93
CA ILE A 80 -8.70 -6.21 -3.99
C ILE A 80 -10.18 -5.84 -4.24
N ARG A 81 -11.08 -6.81 -4.22
CA ARG A 81 -12.50 -6.60 -4.55
C ARG A 81 -13.19 -5.76 -3.48
N ALA A 82 -12.91 -6.03 -2.21
CA ALA A 82 -13.43 -5.22 -1.13
C ALA A 82 -12.85 -3.79 -1.12
N ALA A 83 -11.56 -3.63 -1.41
CA ALA A 83 -10.97 -2.29 -1.51
C ALA A 83 -11.63 -1.48 -2.64
N ALA A 84 -11.82 -2.08 -3.81
CA ALA A 84 -12.47 -1.44 -4.95
C ALA A 84 -13.94 -1.09 -4.66
N SER A 85 -14.71 -1.98 -4.04
CA SER A 85 -16.13 -1.72 -3.77
C SER A 85 -16.35 -0.54 -2.81
N VAL A 86 -15.45 -0.31 -1.85
CA VAL A 86 -15.51 0.87 -0.97
C VAL A 86 -15.16 2.15 -1.74
N LEU A 87 -14.17 2.12 -2.63
CA LEU A 87 -13.83 3.27 -3.49
C LEU A 87 -14.99 3.63 -4.44
N ASP A 88 -15.65 2.64 -5.02
CA ASP A 88 -16.83 2.85 -5.88
C ASP A 88 -17.98 3.45 -5.06
N TYR A 89 -18.21 2.96 -3.85
CA TYR A 89 -19.20 3.54 -2.95
C TYR A 89 -18.89 5.01 -2.62
N LEU A 90 -17.64 5.34 -2.29
CA LEU A 90 -17.23 6.72 -1.97
C LEU A 90 -17.48 7.66 -3.16
N GLN A 91 -17.23 7.18 -4.37
CA GLN A 91 -17.50 7.93 -5.61
C GLN A 91 -19.01 8.14 -5.83
N ASP A 92 -19.80 7.06 -5.76
CA ASP A 92 -21.25 7.10 -6.02
C ASP A 92 -22.01 7.94 -4.99
N ALA A 93 -21.58 7.88 -3.73
CA ALA A 93 -22.20 8.64 -2.65
C ALA A 93 -21.92 10.15 -2.76
N SER A 94 -21.08 10.60 -3.72
CA SER A 94 -20.61 11.99 -3.84
C SER A 94 -20.15 12.55 -2.50
N LEU A 95 -19.63 11.68 -1.62
CA LEU A 95 -19.13 12.11 -0.33
C LEU A 95 -17.89 12.93 -0.63
N PRO A 96 -17.90 14.23 -0.32
CA PRO A 96 -16.73 15.03 -0.59
C PRO A 96 -15.60 14.44 0.25
N SER A 97 -14.60 13.92 -0.44
CA SER A 97 -13.28 13.87 0.15
C SER A 97 -12.82 15.32 0.15
N ASP A 98 -13.29 16.11 1.13
CA ASP A 98 -12.91 17.53 1.27
C ASP A 98 -11.39 17.69 1.41
N GLU A 99 -10.68 16.58 1.67
CA GLU A 99 -9.23 16.49 1.76
C GLU A 99 -8.66 15.52 0.70
N PRO A 100 -7.99 16.04 -0.35
CA PRO A 100 -7.32 15.23 -1.38
C PRO A 100 -6.35 14.18 -0.81
N ASP A 101 -5.68 14.49 0.30
CA ASP A 101 -4.75 13.57 0.97
C ASP A 101 -5.43 12.29 1.46
N VAL A 102 -6.69 12.39 1.89
CA VAL A 102 -7.45 11.23 2.35
C VAL A 102 -7.82 10.34 1.18
N SER A 103 -8.25 10.91 0.05
CA SER A 103 -8.49 10.12 -1.18
C SER A 103 -7.21 9.43 -1.66
N VAL A 104 -6.07 10.13 -1.67
CA VAL A 104 -4.78 9.51 -2.01
C VAL A 104 -4.50 8.33 -1.10
N SER A 105 -4.75 8.46 0.22
CA SER A 105 -4.55 7.36 1.17
C SER A 105 -5.45 6.15 0.90
N HIS A 106 -6.71 6.36 0.49
CA HIS A 106 -7.62 5.29 0.12
C HIS A 106 -7.12 4.52 -1.10
N PHE A 107 -6.68 5.23 -2.14
CA PHE A 107 -6.06 4.61 -3.31
C PHE A 107 -4.75 3.90 -2.96
N SER A 108 -3.90 4.49 -2.11
CA SER A 108 -2.68 3.83 -1.64
C SER A 108 -2.99 2.49 -0.96
N SER A 109 -3.97 2.45 -0.04
CA SER A 109 -4.38 1.22 0.64
C SER A 109 -5.00 0.21 -0.34
N ALA A 110 -5.81 0.64 -1.30
CA ALA A 110 -6.36 -0.25 -2.32
C ALA A 110 -5.29 -0.87 -3.23
N ILE A 111 -4.31 -0.07 -3.66
CA ILE A 111 -3.16 -0.56 -4.43
C ILE A 111 -2.29 -1.48 -3.56
N ASN A 112 -2.21 -1.23 -2.25
CA ASN A 112 -1.52 -2.11 -1.33
C ASN A 112 -2.22 -3.47 -1.17
N ALA A 113 -3.55 -3.55 -1.29
CA ALA A 113 -4.27 -4.83 -1.37
C ALA A 113 -3.86 -5.65 -2.60
N CYS A 114 -3.50 -5.00 -3.72
CA CYS A 114 -2.98 -5.70 -4.89
C CYS A 114 -1.63 -6.38 -4.59
N LYS A 115 -0.77 -5.73 -3.81
CA LYS A 115 0.61 -6.17 -3.58
C LYS A 115 0.75 -7.65 -3.17
N ASN A 116 -0.04 -8.13 -2.21
CA ASN A 116 0.11 -9.49 -1.70
C ASN A 116 -1.02 -10.44 -2.16
N SER A 117 -1.84 -10.03 -3.12
CA SER A 117 -2.85 -10.89 -3.72
C SER A 117 -2.23 -11.84 -4.74
N ASP A 118 -2.50 -13.15 -4.57
CA ASP A 118 -2.14 -14.20 -5.55
C ASP A 118 -3.06 -14.19 -6.80
N GLU A 119 -4.01 -13.26 -6.88
CA GLU A 119 -4.87 -13.15 -8.05
C GLU A 119 -4.05 -12.74 -9.29
N ASN A 120 -4.20 -13.49 -10.39
CA ASN A 120 -3.59 -13.19 -11.70
C ASN A 120 -3.91 -11.76 -12.21
N LEU A 121 -4.90 -11.09 -11.62
CA LEU A 121 -5.35 -9.75 -11.97
C LEU A 121 -4.74 -8.65 -11.10
N SER A 122 -3.95 -8.97 -10.07
CA SER A 122 -3.38 -8.01 -9.12
C SER A 122 -2.66 -6.84 -9.81
N CYS A 123 -1.77 -7.14 -10.77
CA CYS A 123 -1.06 -6.12 -11.53
C CYS A 123 -2.00 -5.23 -12.38
N MET A 124 -3.04 -5.82 -12.97
CA MET A 124 -4.03 -5.04 -13.74
C MET A 124 -4.87 -4.15 -12.81
N ALA A 125 -5.27 -4.64 -11.64
CA ALA A 125 -5.99 -3.85 -10.65
C ALA A 125 -5.14 -2.67 -10.15
N ALA A 126 -3.86 -2.90 -9.84
CA ALA A 126 -2.95 -1.82 -9.45
C ALA A 126 -2.80 -0.75 -10.55
N ASN A 127 -2.71 -1.16 -11.83
CA ASN A 127 -2.73 -0.27 -12.98
C ASN A 127 -3.99 0.59 -13.05
N VAL A 128 -5.17 -0.02 -12.94
CA VAL A 128 -6.45 0.70 -12.97
C VAL A 128 -6.54 1.71 -11.82
N LEU A 129 -6.17 1.30 -10.60
CA LEU A 129 -6.23 2.16 -9.42
C LEU A 129 -5.25 3.35 -9.49
N LEU A 130 -4.03 3.14 -10.00
CA LEU A 130 -3.07 4.24 -10.18
C LEU A 130 -3.55 5.22 -11.25
N ASN A 131 -4.04 4.73 -12.40
CA ASN A 131 -4.58 5.62 -13.44
C ASN A 131 -5.77 6.40 -12.91
N ARG A 132 -6.70 5.75 -12.19
CA ARG A 132 -7.86 6.41 -11.57
C ARG A 132 -7.42 7.50 -10.58
N THR A 133 -6.40 7.24 -9.76
CA THR A 133 -5.82 8.26 -8.85
C THR A 133 -5.42 9.51 -9.64
N ILE A 134 -4.73 9.34 -10.77
CA ILE A 134 -4.25 10.43 -11.63
C ILE A 134 -5.39 11.13 -12.36
N GLU A 135 -6.35 10.38 -12.91
CA GLU A 135 -7.52 10.89 -13.63
C GLU A 135 -8.43 11.73 -12.71
N GLU A 136 -8.49 11.40 -11.42
CA GLU A 136 -9.18 12.19 -10.40
C GLU A 136 -8.39 13.44 -9.96
N GLY A 137 -7.23 13.71 -10.58
CA GLY A 137 -6.39 14.86 -10.25
C GLY A 137 -5.67 14.74 -8.92
N LEU A 138 -5.70 13.57 -8.29
CA LEU A 138 -4.98 13.29 -7.05
C LEU A 138 -3.51 13.04 -7.36
N GLN A 139 -2.64 13.56 -6.52
CA GLN A 139 -1.19 13.37 -6.67
C GLN A 139 -0.76 12.08 -5.95
N PRO A 140 -0.37 11.01 -6.69
CA PRO A 140 0.11 9.80 -6.05
C PRO A 140 1.36 10.11 -5.21
N ASN A 141 1.38 9.63 -3.97
CA ASN A 141 2.49 9.87 -3.07
C ASN A 141 3.44 8.66 -3.01
N PHE A 142 4.45 8.78 -2.15
CA PHE A 142 5.42 7.73 -1.88
C PHE A 142 4.78 6.35 -1.58
N VAL A 143 3.71 6.33 -0.77
CA VAL A 143 3.02 5.09 -0.38
C VAL A 143 2.36 4.47 -1.60
N THR A 144 1.63 5.26 -2.40
CA THR A 144 0.97 4.79 -3.62
C THR A 144 1.93 4.09 -4.57
N PHE A 145 3.04 4.72 -4.90
CA PHE A 145 3.99 4.13 -5.85
C PHE A 145 4.75 2.94 -5.28
N THR A 146 5.04 2.93 -3.98
CA THR A 146 5.66 1.77 -3.31
C THR A 146 4.76 0.55 -3.40
N SER A 147 3.49 0.70 -3.06
CA SER A 147 2.50 -0.36 -3.18
C SER A 147 2.31 -0.79 -4.63
N PHE A 148 2.26 0.17 -5.56
CA PHE A 148 2.13 -0.11 -6.98
C PHE A 148 3.30 -0.93 -7.53
N ALA A 149 4.53 -0.51 -7.24
CA ALA A 149 5.73 -1.20 -7.71
C ALA A 149 5.82 -2.61 -7.13
N ALA A 150 5.45 -2.76 -5.85
CA ALA A 150 5.41 -4.07 -5.20
C ALA A 150 4.36 -5.02 -5.81
N ALA A 151 3.20 -4.50 -6.23
CA ALA A 151 2.19 -5.28 -6.97
C ALA A 151 2.67 -5.75 -8.36
N HIS A 152 3.73 -5.15 -8.91
CA HIS A 152 4.27 -5.46 -10.25
C HIS A 152 5.58 -6.25 -10.21
N SER A 153 5.84 -6.98 -9.12
CA SER A 153 7.13 -7.65 -8.82
C SER A 153 7.68 -8.60 -9.91
N SER A 154 6.94 -8.88 -10.98
CA SER A 154 7.27 -9.82 -12.06
C SER A 154 7.76 -9.22 -13.40
N GLY A 155 7.78 -7.88 -13.63
CA GLY A 155 8.09 -7.34 -14.98
C GLY A 155 8.85 -6.00 -15.05
N SER A 156 9.76 -5.88 -16.03
CA SER A 156 10.52 -4.65 -16.32
C SER A 156 9.74 -3.60 -17.12
N SER A 157 8.69 -3.98 -17.87
CA SER A 157 7.86 -3.03 -18.63
C SER A 157 7.02 -2.13 -17.73
N GLU A 158 6.41 -2.70 -16.69
CA GLU A 158 5.50 -1.97 -15.80
C GLU A 158 6.25 -1.07 -14.82
N THR A 159 7.47 -1.46 -14.45
CA THR A 159 8.34 -0.62 -13.63
C THR A 159 8.81 0.63 -14.40
N LYS A 160 9.01 0.53 -15.72
CA LYS A 160 9.24 1.70 -16.60
C LYS A 160 8.04 2.63 -16.64
N ARG A 161 6.83 2.09 -16.66
CA ARG A 161 5.58 2.89 -16.64
C ARG A 161 5.48 3.76 -15.39
N VAL A 162 5.89 3.26 -14.22
CA VAL A 162 5.94 4.07 -12.98
C VAL A 162 6.84 5.28 -13.16
N LEU A 163 8.03 5.10 -13.75
CA LEU A 163 8.97 6.20 -13.97
C LEU A 163 8.43 7.21 -14.99
N SER A 164 7.76 6.74 -16.05
CA SER A 164 7.09 7.62 -17.00
C SER A 164 6.01 8.47 -16.33
N ILE A 165 5.17 7.85 -15.50
CA ILE A 165 4.13 8.55 -14.73
C ILE A 165 4.75 9.58 -13.77
N LEU A 166 5.82 9.22 -13.04
CA LEU A 166 6.53 10.16 -12.16
C LEU A 166 7.07 11.37 -12.92
N ALA A 167 7.70 11.12 -14.08
CA ALA A 167 8.26 12.17 -14.91
C ALA A 167 7.17 13.09 -15.47
N GLU A 168 6.05 12.53 -15.94
CA GLU A 168 4.89 13.29 -16.42
C GLU A 168 4.29 14.18 -15.32
N GLN A 169 4.21 13.66 -14.09
CA GLN A 169 3.69 14.39 -12.93
C GLN A 169 4.72 15.31 -12.26
N LYS A 170 5.97 15.32 -12.73
CA LYS A 170 7.09 16.08 -12.12
C LYS A 170 7.28 15.77 -10.63
N VAL A 171 6.96 14.54 -10.23
CA VAL A 171 7.14 14.08 -8.85
C VAL A 171 8.60 13.68 -8.68
N ILE A 172 9.33 14.40 -7.82
CA ILE A 172 10.72 14.08 -7.49
C ILE A 172 10.72 12.93 -6.46
N PRO A 173 11.33 11.77 -6.76
CA PRO A 173 11.45 10.69 -5.79
C PRO A 173 12.20 11.12 -4.54
N ASN A 174 11.75 10.71 -3.35
CA ASN A 174 12.53 10.85 -2.12
C ASN A 174 13.34 9.57 -1.83
N SER A 175 14.24 9.62 -0.85
CA SER A 175 15.09 8.47 -0.50
C SER A 175 14.30 7.19 -0.18
N LEU A 176 13.15 7.35 0.48
CA LEU A 176 12.25 6.25 0.85
C LEU A 176 11.59 5.60 -0.39
N PHE A 177 11.19 6.43 -1.37
CA PHE A 177 10.71 5.99 -2.68
C PHE A 177 11.75 5.10 -3.34
N VAL A 178 12.99 5.58 -3.40
CA VAL A 178 14.07 4.89 -4.09
C VAL A 178 14.32 3.53 -3.46
N GLU A 179 14.42 3.44 -2.13
CA GLU A 179 14.57 2.16 -1.44
C GLU A 179 13.42 1.19 -1.72
N SER A 180 12.20 1.69 -1.68
CA SER A 180 11.00 0.87 -1.89
C SER A 180 10.89 0.39 -3.34
N PHE A 181 11.24 1.25 -4.29
CA PHE A 181 11.29 0.93 -5.71
C PHE A 181 12.40 -0.07 -6.03
N LEU A 182 13.57 0.05 -5.42
CA LEU A 182 14.61 -0.98 -5.48
C LEU A 182 14.12 -2.30 -4.88
N GLY A 183 13.39 -2.24 -3.76
CA GLY A 183 12.70 -3.38 -3.18
C GLY A 183 11.78 -4.07 -4.18
N ALA A 184 11.00 -3.32 -4.96
CA ALA A 184 10.16 -3.87 -6.03
C ALA A 184 10.98 -4.45 -7.19
N ILE A 185 11.96 -3.72 -7.71
CA ILE A 185 12.82 -4.17 -8.82
C ILE A 185 13.53 -5.48 -8.46
N PHE A 186 14.02 -5.61 -7.23
CA PHE A 186 14.73 -6.79 -6.73
C PHE A 186 13.87 -7.72 -5.88
N GLN A 187 12.53 -7.63 -5.97
CA GLN A 187 11.58 -8.57 -5.35
C GLN A 187 11.83 -8.80 -3.84
N GLY A 188 12.16 -7.74 -3.11
CA GLY A 188 12.41 -7.76 -1.67
C GLY A 188 13.73 -8.40 -1.26
N ARG A 189 14.61 -8.80 -2.20
CA ARG A 189 15.88 -9.49 -1.88
C ARG A 189 16.90 -8.62 -1.15
N LEU A 190 16.73 -7.30 -1.20
CA LEU A 190 17.61 -6.30 -0.60
C LEU A 190 17.37 -6.03 0.90
N ARG A 191 16.68 -6.93 1.62
CA ARG A 191 16.52 -6.82 3.08
C ARG A 191 17.83 -7.14 3.80
N ASP A 192 18.15 -6.42 4.88
CA ASP A 192 19.30 -6.69 5.75
C ASP A 192 20.66 -6.75 5.01
N VAL A 193 20.88 -5.85 4.05
CA VAL A 193 22.18 -5.71 3.37
C VAL A 193 23.04 -4.64 4.04
N TRP A 194 24.31 -4.96 4.26
CA TRP A 194 25.25 -4.12 5.00
C TRP A 194 26.47 -3.74 4.17
N SER A 195 26.73 -4.47 3.08
CA SER A 195 27.87 -4.28 2.19
C SER A 195 27.49 -4.36 0.70
N VAL A 196 28.40 -3.90 -0.18
CA VAL A 196 28.25 -4.04 -1.64
C VAL A 196 28.27 -5.52 -2.06
N SER A 197 29.03 -6.35 -1.35
CA SER A 197 29.08 -7.80 -1.60
C SER A 197 27.75 -8.47 -1.26
N ASP A 198 27.08 -8.03 -0.18
CA ASP A 198 25.77 -8.56 0.21
C ASP A 198 24.75 -8.25 -0.89
N VAL A 199 24.75 -7.01 -1.41
CA VAL A 199 23.89 -6.65 -2.55
C VAL A 199 24.16 -7.57 -3.73
N ALA A 200 25.43 -7.76 -4.10
CA ALA A 200 25.83 -8.58 -5.25
C ALA A 200 25.34 -10.04 -5.14
N GLU A 201 25.38 -10.61 -3.94
CA GLU A 201 24.87 -11.93 -3.62
C GLU A 201 23.33 -11.97 -3.72
N ARG A 202 22.64 -11.01 -3.08
CA ARG A 202 21.16 -10.98 -3.05
C ARG A 202 20.51 -10.80 -4.41
N ILE A 203 21.15 -10.05 -5.31
CA ILE A 203 20.63 -9.83 -6.66
C ILE A 203 21.15 -10.86 -7.67
N GLN A 204 21.89 -11.88 -7.24
CA GLN A 204 22.32 -12.96 -8.11
C GLN A 204 21.11 -13.64 -8.77
N GLY A 205 21.22 -13.90 -10.08
CA GLY A 205 20.12 -14.46 -10.89
C GLY A 205 19.04 -13.46 -11.29
N THR A 206 19.19 -12.16 -10.98
CA THR A 206 18.35 -11.10 -11.57
C THR A 206 18.71 -10.92 -13.05
N SER A 207 17.72 -10.71 -13.91
CA SER A 207 17.97 -10.52 -15.34
C SER A 207 18.80 -9.25 -15.62
N PRO A 208 19.66 -9.25 -16.67
CA PRO A 208 20.43 -8.07 -17.06
C PRO A 208 19.56 -6.83 -17.28
N ASP A 209 18.38 -6.99 -17.90
CA ASP A 209 17.46 -5.88 -18.14
C ASP A 209 16.97 -5.20 -16.85
N ARG A 210 16.72 -5.98 -15.79
CA ARG A 210 16.30 -5.42 -14.49
C ARG A 210 17.46 -4.74 -13.77
N VAL A 211 18.66 -5.30 -13.89
CA VAL A 211 19.90 -4.71 -13.36
C VAL A 211 20.19 -3.37 -14.04
N GLN A 212 20.14 -3.34 -15.37
CA GLN A 212 20.35 -2.11 -16.15
C GLN A 212 19.29 -1.07 -15.83
N PHE A 213 18.01 -1.47 -15.81
CA PHE A 213 16.92 -0.57 -15.45
C PHE A 213 17.09 0.05 -14.06
N ALA A 214 17.53 -0.73 -13.06
CA ALA A 214 17.82 -0.20 -11.73
C ALA A 214 18.98 0.80 -11.73
N LEU A 215 20.01 0.56 -12.55
CA LEU A 215 21.14 1.47 -12.70
C LEU A 215 20.71 2.79 -13.34
N ASP A 216 20.00 2.73 -14.47
CA ASP A 216 19.48 3.91 -15.18
C ASP A 216 18.61 4.77 -14.24
N PHE A 217 17.69 4.12 -13.51
CA PHE A 217 16.86 4.79 -12.51
C PHE A 217 17.68 5.48 -11.41
N LEU A 218 18.73 4.83 -10.88
CA LEU A 218 19.56 5.43 -9.84
C LEU A 218 20.39 6.60 -10.38
N ASP A 219 20.89 6.52 -11.61
CA ASP A 219 21.60 7.62 -12.25
C ASP A 219 20.65 8.82 -12.49
N ASP A 220 19.42 8.59 -12.94
CA ASP A 220 18.40 9.64 -13.13
C ASP A 220 18.02 10.32 -11.81
N VAL A 221 17.92 9.56 -10.72
CA VAL A 221 17.56 10.07 -9.40
C VAL A 221 18.74 10.82 -8.76
N GLU A 222 19.98 10.34 -8.94
CA GLU A 222 21.19 11.07 -8.53
C GLU A 222 21.28 12.43 -9.25
N ALA A 223 20.98 12.46 -10.56
CA ALA A 223 20.97 13.67 -11.36
C ALA A 223 19.91 14.69 -10.91
N GLN A 224 18.80 14.23 -10.33
CA GLN A 224 17.77 15.07 -9.73
C GLN A 224 18.14 15.61 -8.33
N GLY A 225 19.30 15.22 -7.78
CA GLY A 225 19.79 15.70 -6.49
C GLY A 225 19.13 15.04 -5.28
N VAL A 226 18.59 13.82 -5.45
CA VAL A 226 17.95 13.09 -4.35
C VAL A 226 19.00 12.45 -3.46
N ASP A 227 18.93 12.71 -2.16
CA ASP A 227 19.84 12.10 -1.18
C ASP A 227 19.65 10.59 -1.11
N PHE A 228 20.74 9.85 -1.27
CA PHE A 228 20.72 8.41 -1.15
C PHE A 228 20.83 7.94 0.30
N SER A 229 19.97 7.00 0.65
CA SER A 229 20.14 6.22 1.85
C SER A 229 21.37 5.30 1.75
N ARG A 230 21.73 4.65 2.86
CA ARG A 230 22.79 3.64 2.87
C ARG A 230 22.49 2.50 1.89
N LEU A 231 21.26 1.98 1.89
CA LEU A 231 20.87 0.88 1.02
C LEU A 231 21.02 1.28 -0.45
N THR A 232 20.53 2.46 -0.81
CA THR A 232 20.61 3.01 -2.17
C THR A 232 22.06 3.19 -2.60
N LEU A 233 22.92 3.77 -1.75
CA LEU A 233 24.35 3.92 -2.02
C LEU A 233 25.08 2.59 -2.26
N LEU A 234 24.80 1.58 -1.42
CA LEU A 234 25.40 0.25 -1.57
C LEU A 234 24.93 -0.41 -2.87
N THR A 235 23.65 -0.26 -3.18
CA THR A 235 23.05 -0.81 -4.40
C THR A 235 23.66 -0.16 -5.63
N HIS A 236 23.67 1.16 -5.70
CA HIS A 236 24.23 1.90 -6.84
C HIS A 236 25.71 1.58 -7.09
N LYS A 237 26.52 1.53 -6.02
CA LYS A 237 27.93 1.12 -6.11
C LYS A 237 28.09 -0.31 -6.60
N CYS A 238 27.19 -1.22 -6.23
CA CYS A 238 27.18 -2.59 -6.74
C CYS A 238 26.87 -2.63 -8.24
N LEU A 239 25.85 -1.91 -8.69
CA LEU A 239 25.41 -1.91 -10.08
C LEU A 239 26.45 -1.26 -11.01
N ARG A 240 27.03 -0.11 -10.62
CA ARG A 240 28.11 0.56 -11.38
C ARG A 240 29.39 -0.28 -11.54
N ARG A 241 29.64 -1.25 -10.66
CA ARG A 241 30.78 -2.18 -10.78
C ARG A 241 30.51 -3.36 -11.73
N ARG A 242 29.24 -3.57 -12.10
CA ARG A 242 28.77 -4.68 -12.94
C ARG A 242 28.44 -4.26 -14.37
N ALA A 243 28.20 -2.97 -14.62
CA ALA A 243 28.09 -2.36 -15.94
C ALA A 243 29.47 -2.21 -16.59
#